data_AF-A0A2N2G4J5-F1
#
_entry.id   AF-A0A2N2G4J5-F1
#
_cell.length_a   1.000
_cell.length_b   1.000
_cell.length_c   1.000
_cell.angle_alpha   90.00
_cell.angle_beta   90.00
_cell.angle_gamma   90.00
#
_symmetry.space_group_name_H-M   'P 1'
#
loop_
_entity.id
_entity.type
_entity.pdbx_description
1 polymer ?
#
loop_
_entity_poly.entity_id
_entity_poly.type
_entity_poly.pdbx_seq_one_letter_code
_entity_poly.pdbx_strand_id
1 'polypeptide(L)'
;MQKQFYLNHSKLDVVFKQSKDDFVVTEIPLYEFSGEGEHLIIKFRKKELTTWDAQQIFSEQLGCKAKDIGYAGLKDKNAMTVQSFSLPRSCEPNLAKFHHDNIKILETTYHNNKIRIGHLR
;
A
#
# COMPACT_ATOMS: atom_id res chain seq x y z
N MET A 1 -27.94 14.83 24.45
CA MET A 1 -27.18 15.58 23.43
C MET A 1 -27.82 15.33 22.07
N GLN A 2 -28.30 16.38 21.41
CA GLN A 2 -28.86 16.31 20.06
C GLN A 2 -27.69 16.20 19.07
N LYS A 3 -27.67 15.17 18.22
CA LYS A 3 -26.60 14.98 17.24
C LYS A 3 -26.73 16.05 16.16
N GLN A 4 -25.77 16.96 16.09
CA GLN A 4 -25.69 17.96 15.05
C GLN A 4 -24.94 17.36 13.86
N PHE A 5 -25.57 17.35 12.69
CA PHE A 5 -24.94 16.89 11.44
C PHE A 5 -24.60 18.10 10.57
N TYR A 6 -23.52 18.01 9.80
CA TYR A 6 -23.07 19.10 8.92
C TYR A 6 -24.03 19.34 7.75
N LEU A 7 -24.75 18.29 7.30
CA LEU A 7 -25.69 18.35 6.18
C LEU A 7 -27.11 18.01 6.65
N ASN A 8 -28.09 18.76 6.13
CA ASN A 8 -29.51 18.57 6.39
C ASN A 8 -30.19 17.76 5.26
N HIS A 9 -29.70 16.55 4.99
CA HIS A 9 -30.33 15.66 4.01
C HIS A 9 -31.14 14.56 4.70
N SER A 10 -32.15 14.02 3.99
CA SER A 10 -32.89 12.84 4.44
C SER A 10 -31.94 11.67 4.64
N LYS A 11 -32.18 10.87 5.69
CA LYS A 11 -31.36 9.69 5.99
C LYS A 11 -31.26 8.79 4.76
N LEU A 12 -30.04 8.43 4.38
CA LEU A 12 -29.79 7.43 3.37
C LEU A 12 -29.80 6.05 4.05
N ASP A 13 -30.68 5.15 3.60
CA ASP A 13 -30.67 3.75 4.03
C ASP A 13 -29.66 2.98 3.20
N VAL A 14 -28.38 3.13 3.56
CA VAL A 14 -27.25 2.45 2.93
C VAL A 14 -26.56 1.56 3.97
N VAL A 15 -26.22 0.34 3.57
CA VAL A 15 -25.40 -0.58 4.36
C VAL A 15 -23.99 -0.58 3.79
N PHE A 16 -23.05 0.03 4.51
CA PHE A 16 -21.63 -0.10 4.20
C PHE A 16 -21.12 -1.45 4.71
N LYS A 17 -20.80 -2.36 3.79
CA LYS A 17 -20.03 -3.57 4.11
C LYS A 17 -18.57 -3.33 3.75
N GLN A 18 -17.70 -3.38 4.75
CA GLN A 18 -16.26 -3.33 4.53
C GLN A 18 -15.79 -4.74 4.09
N SER A 19 -15.94 -5.03 2.80
CA SER A 19 -15.51 -6.28 2.18
C SER A 19 -14.39 -5.98 1.18
N LYS A 20 -13.54 -6.98 0.87
CA LYS A 20 -12.47 -6.83 -0.14
C LYS A 20 -13.01 -6.55 -1.55
N ASP A 21 -14.25 -6.95 -1.82
CA ASP A 21 -14.90 -6.81 -3.12
C ASP A 21 -15.64 -5.46 -3.24
N ASP A 22 -16.11 -4.89 -2.13
CA ASP A 22 -16.87 -3.62 -2.09
C ASP A 22 -16.03 -2.42 -1.64
N PHE A 23 -14.83 -2.64 -1.07
CA PHE A 23 -14.00 -1.58 -0.50
C PHE A 23 -12.60 -1.57 -1.12
N VAL A 24 -12.38 -0.64 -2.04
CA VAL A 24 -11.11 -0.46 -2.75
C VAL A 24 -10.46 0.86 -2.30
N VAL A 25 -9.23 0.78 -1.82
CA VAL A 25 -8.43 1.97 -1.44
C VAL A 25 -7.22 2.05 -2.35
N THR A 26 -7.07 3.15 -3.07
CA THR A 26 -5.87 3.40 -3.89
C THR A 26 -5.06 4.54 -3.29
N GLU A 27 -3.80 4.25 -2.97
CA GLU A 27 -2.85 5.25 -2.49
C GLU A 27 -2.47 6.23 -3.59
N ILE A 28 -2.55 7.53 -3.28
CA ILE A 28 -2.06 8.62 -4.11
C ILE A 28 -0.77 9.15 -3.46
N PRO A 29 0.40 9.02 -4.11
CA PRO A 29 1.65 9.58 -3.60
C PRO A 29 1.55 11.11 -3.44
N LEU A 30 2.22 11.68 -2.44
CA LEU A 30 2.32 13.15 -2.29
C LEU A 30 3.03 13.83 -3.48
N TYR A 31 3.97 13.11 -4.09
CA TYR A 31 4.78 13.56 -5.21
C TYR A 31 5.09 12.37 -6.11
N GLU A 32 5.37 12.65 -7.38
CA GLU A 32 5.80 11.62 -8.32
C GLU A 32 7.17 11.06 -7.93
N PHE A 33 7.34 9.75 -8.09
CA PHE A 33 8.64 9.11 -7.86
C PHE A 33 9.62 9.56 -8.93
N SER A 34 10.88 9.78 -8.53
CA SER A 34 11.91 10.38 -9.39
C SER A 34 12.30 9.54 -10.61
N GLY A 35 11.97 8.25 -10.66
CA GLY A 35 12.33 7.36 -11.76
C GLY A 35 13.79 6.89 -11.72
N GLU A 36 14.61 7.51 -10.87
CA GLU A 36 15.99 7.13 -10.56
C GLU A 36 16.22 7.10 -9.05
N GLY A 37 17.32 6.44 -8.64
CA GLY A 37 17.78 6.37 -7.26
C GLY A 37 18.14 4.97 -6.78
N GLU A 38 18.40 4.88 -5.47
CA GLU A 38 18.81 3.65 -4.79
C GLU A 38 17.65 2.85 -4.19
N HIS A 39 16.44 3.42 -4.18
CA HIS A 39 15.24 2.74 -3.72
C HIS A 39 14.39 2.28 -4.90
N LEU A 40 14.10 0.98 -4.94
CA LEU A 40 13.11 0.40 -5.83
C LEU A 40 11.72 0.63 -5.24
N ILE A 41 10.89 1.38 -5.93
CA ILE A 41 9.49 1.58 -5.55
C ILE A 41 8.63 0.56 -6.26
N ILE A 42 7.84 -0.18 -5.48
CA ILE A 42 6.87 -1.14 -5.99
C ILE A 42 5.47 -0.66 -5.63
N LYS A 43 4.62 -0.51 -6.64
CA LYS A 43 3.18 -0.30 -6.46
C LYS A 43 2.50 -1.64 -6.60
N PHE A 44 1.75 -2.03 -5.58
CA PHE A 44 1.12 -3.34 -5.54
C PHE A 44 -0.29 -3.25 -4.96
N ARG A 45 -1.13 -4.18 -5.41
CA ARG A 45 -2.43 -4.44 -4.77
C ARG A 45 -2.29 -5.61 -3.80
N LYS A 46 -2.93 -5.49 -2.64
CA LYS A 46 -3.10 -6.57 -1.67
C LYS A 46 -4.58 -6.78 -1.34
N LYS A 47 -4.95 -8.02 -1.03
CA LYS A 47 -6.26 -8.40 -0.47
C LYS A 47 -6.06 -9.24 0.79
N GLU A 48 -6.92 -9.07 1.80
CA GLU A 48 -6.93 -9.88 3.03
C GLU A 48 -5.60 -9.90 3.82
N LEU A 49 -4.74 -8.90 3.59
CA LEU A 49 -3.44 -8.74 4.25
C LEU A 49 -3.34 -7.35 4.86
N THR A 50 -2.73 -7.23 6.03
CA THR A 50 -2.31 -5.92 6.56
C THR A 50 -1.07 -5.42 5.82
N THR A 51 -0.72 -4.15 5.99
CA THR A 51 0.55 -3.61 5.49
C THR A 51 1.76 -4.33 6.10
N TRP A 52 1.67 -4.74 7.37
CA TRP A 52 2.71 -5.50 8.07
C TRP A 52 2.89 -6.91 7.50
N ASP A 53 1.79 -7.62 7.22
CA ASP A 53 1.85 -8.95 6.60
C ASP A 53 2.53 -8.86 5.23
N ALA A 54 2.14 -7.87 4.41
CA ALA A 54 2.77 -7.64 3.12
C ALA A 54 4.27 -7.32 3.26
N GLN A 55 4.65 -6.49 4.25
CA GLN A 55 6.06 -6.18 4.53
C GLN A 55 6.86 -7.42 4.89
N GLN A 56 6.32 -8.29 5.74
CA GLN A 56 6.98 -9.53 6.13
C GLN A 56 7.16 -10.47 4.94
N ILE A 57 6.11 -10.65 4.12
CA ILE A 57 6.15 -11.48 2.91
C ILE A 57 7.24 -10.97 1.93
N PHE A 58 7.30 -9.65 1.70
CA PHE A 58 8.34 -9.07 0.86
C PHE A 58 9.73 -9.22 1.47
N SER A 59 9.87 -9.03 2.78
CA SER A 59 11.15 -9.20 3.48
C SER A 59 11.71 -10.61 3.28
N GLU A 60 10.88 -11.63 3.49
CA GLU A 60 11.25 -13.04 3.39
C GLU A 60 11.55 -13.45 1.94
N GLN A 61 10.69 -13.10 0.98
CA GLN A 61 10.86 -13.54 -0.41
C GLN A 61 11.95 -12.76 -1.15
N LEU A 62 12.18 -11.49 -0.80
CA LEU A 62 13.18 -10.65 -1.49
C LEU A 62 14.55 -10.71 -0.82
N GLY A 63 14.65 -11.26 0.40
CA GLY A 63 15.92 -11.35 1.13
C GLY A 63 16.40 -10.02 1.70
N CYS A 64 15.49 -9.08 1.98
CA CYS A 64 15.80 -7.81 2.63
C CYS A 64 15.22 -7.76 4.05
N LYS A 65 15.72 -6.86 4.90
CA LYS A 65 15.17 -6.71 6.25
C LYS A 65 13.88 -5.90 6.18
N ALA A 66 12.85 -6.29 6.94
CA ALA A 66 11.59 -5.55 7.01
C ALA A 66 11.80 -4.05 7.31
N LYS A 67 12.76 -3.71 8.17
CA LYS A 67 13.13 -2.32 8.49
C LYS A 67 13.65 -1.51 7.30
N ASP A 68 14.13 -2.15 6.24
CA ASP A 68 14.62 -1.48 5.03
C ASP A 68 13.47 -1.20 4.05
N ILE A 69 12.35 -1.90 4.23
CA ILE A 69 11.09 -1.64 3.52
C ILE A 69 10.43 -0.39 4.11
N GLY A 70 10.05 0.54 3.23
CA GLY A 70 9.37 1.78 3.57
C GLY A 70 7.98 1.85 2.97
N TYR A 71 7.07 2.51 3.65
CA TYR A 71 5.68 2.69 3.23
C TYR A 71 5.11 3.97 3.85
N ALA A 72 4.11 4.55 3.21
CA ALA A 72 3.63 5.88 3.55
C ALA A 72 2.50 5.87 4.61
N GLY A 73 1.82 4.74 4.76
CA GLY A 73 0.81 4.53 5.81
C GLY A 73 0.33 3.08 5.89
N LEU A 74 -0.43 2.78 6.95
CA LEU A 74 -1.07 1.49 7.13
C LEU A 74 -2.38 1.44 6.33
N LYS A 75 -2.70 0.26 5.80
CA LYS A 75 -3.93 0.01 5.05
C LYS A 75 -4.66 -1.19 5.65
N ASP A 76 -5.98 -1.06 5.75
CA ASP A 76 -6.84 -2.08 6.33
C ASP A 76 -6.70 -3.44 5.64
N LYS A 77 -6.89 -4.50 6.43
CA LYS A 77 -6.91 -5.90 5.96
C LYS A 77 -8.17 -6.21 5.16
N ASN A 78 -9.31 -5.65 5.59
CA ASN A 78 -10.65 -5.94 5.07
C ASN A 78 -10.99 -5.07 3.84
N ALA A 79 -10.03 -4.90 2.94
CA ALA A 79 -10.16 -4.08 1.75
C ALA A 79 -9.21 -4.58 0.65
N MET A 80 -9.54 -4.31 -0.61
CA MET A 80 -8.57 -4.35 -1.69
C MET A 80 -7.79 -3.04 -1.67
N THR A 81 -6.49 -3.09 -1.40
CA THR A 81 -5.71 -1.86 -1.24
C THR A 81 -4.53 -1.82 -2.20
N VAL A 82 -4.40 -0.74 -2.95
CA VAL A 82 -3.21 -0.41 -3.74
C VAL A 82 -2.33 0.51 -2.91
N GLN A 83 -1.10 0.12 -2.65
CA GLN A 83 -0.12 0.89 -1.89
C GLN A 83 1.27 0.75 -2.51
N SER A 84 2.18 1.63 -2.10
CA SER A 84 3.56 1.65 -2.59
C SER A 84 4.55 1.33 -1.48
N PHE A 85 5.48 0.42 -1.74
CA PHE A 85 6.63 0.16 -0.87
C PHE A 85 7.92 0.63 -1.53
N SER A 86 8.83 1.20 -0.73
CA SER A 86 10.21 1.42 -1.11
C SER A 86 11.08 0.29 -0.58
N LEU A 87 11.84 -0.34 -1.47
CA LEU A 87 12.74 -1.45 -1.18
C LEU A 87 14.19 -1.05 -1.54
N PRO A 88 15.20 -1.69 -0.97
CA PRO A 88 16.57 -1.60 -1.48
C PRO A 88 16.65 -2.09 -2.91
N ARG A 89 17.42 -1.41 -3.78
CA ARG A 89 17.62 -1.82 -5.18
C ARG A 89 18.16 -3.25 -5.34
N SER A 90 18.90 -3.76 -4.35
CA SER A 90 19.36 -5.15 -4.32
C SER A 90 18.24 -6.20 -4.36
N CYS A 91 16.99 -5.83 -4.05
CA CYS A 91 15.83 -6.72 -4.09
C CYS A 91 15.30 -6.99 -5.50
N GLU A 92 15.69 -6.17 -6.48
CA GLU A 92 15.16 -6.20 -7.85
C GLU A 92 15.23 -7.59 -8.52
N PRO A 93 16.35 -8.35 -8.43
CA PRO A 93 16.43 -9.68 -9.05
C PRO A 93 15.46 -10.70 -8.44
N ASN A 94 15.18 -10.58 -7.14
CA ASN A 94 14.24 -11.47 -6.44
C ASN A 94 12.79 -11.02 -6.67
N LEU A 95 12.56 -9.72 -6.89
CA LEU A 95 11.24 -9.20 -7.22
C LEU A 95 10.72 -9.76 -8.55
N ALA A 96 11.59 -9.96 -9.53
CA ALA A 96 11.21 -10.60 -10.80
C ALA A 96 10.67 -12.04 -10.63
N LYS A 97 11.03 -12.71 -9.53
CA LYS A 97 10.59 -14.07 -9.19
C LYS A 97 9.47 -14.09 -8.14
N PHE A 98 9.06 -12.93 -7.66
CA PHE A 98 8.06 -12.80 -6.61
C PHE A 98 6.69 -13.24 -7.11
N HIS A 99 6.05 -14.16 -6.38
CA HIS A 99 4.68 -14.58 -6.64
C HIS A 99 3.94 -14.83 -5.33
N HIS A 100 2.70 -14.33 -5.24
CA HIS A 100 1.85 -14.52 -4.07
C HIS A 100 0.38 -14.38 -4.44
N ASP A 101 -0.50 -15.26 -3.93
CA ASP A 101 -1.91 -15.31 -4.34
C ASP A 101 -2.71 -14.05 -3.97
N ASN A 102 -2.28 -13.38 -2.90
CA ASN A 102 -2.96 -12.21 -2.34
C ASN A 102 -2.25 -10.88 -2.62
N ILE A 103 -1.13 -10.90 -3.36
CA ILE A 103 -0.36 -9.69 -3.71
C ILE A 103 -0.08 -9.70 -5.21
N LYS A 104 -0.37 -8.58 -5.89
CA LYS A 104 0.02 -8.40 -7.29
C LYS A 104 0.77 -7.09 -7.45
N ILE A 105 1.98 -7.17 -7.98
CA ILE A 105 2.75 -6.00 -8.41
C ILE A 105 2.07 -5.41 -9.64
N LEU A 106 1.85 -4.09 -9.61
CA LEU A 106 1.21 -3.34 -10.69
C LEU A 106 2.27 -2.58 -11.49
N GLU A 107 3.14 -1.86 -10.80
CA GLU A 107 4.15 -0.99 -11.40
C GLU A 107 5.41 -0.99 -10.54
N THR A 108 6.56 -0.77 -11.17
CA THR A 108 7.86 -0.60 -10.52
C THR A 108 8.53 0.66 -11.05
N THR A 109 9.14 1.43 -10.16
CA THR A 109 9.92 2.63 -10.50
C THR A 109 11.05 2.81 -9.51
N TYR A 110 11.85 3.85 -9.62
CA TYR A 110 12.91 4.16 -8.65
C TYR A 110 12.65 5.49 -7.95
N HIS A 111 13.24 5.61 -6.76
CA HIS A 111 13.26 6.86 -6.03
C HIS A 111 14.57 7.06 -5.27
N ASN A 112 14.94 8.33 -5.08
CA ASN A 112 16.13 8.70 -4.33
C ASN A 112 15.99 8.43 -2.83
N ASN A 113 14.77 8.46 -2.29
CA ASN A 113 14.53 8.34 -0.85
C ASN A 113 13.63 7.16 -0.50
N LYS A 114 13.85 6.61 0.70
CA LYS A 114 12.92 5.67 1.32
C LYS A 114 11.57 6.35 1.58
N ILE A 115 10.47 5.66 1.28
CA ILE A 115 9.12 6.11 1.66
C ILE A 115 8.98 6.01 3.19
N ARG A 116 8.48 7.08 3.81
CA ARG A 116 8.26 7.16 5.27
C ARG A 116 6.80 7.49 5.58
N ILE A 117 6.40 7.18 6.80
CA ILE A 117 5.06 7.50 7.32
C ILE A 117 4.81 9.00 7.20
N GLY A 118 3.64 9.37 6.66
CA GLY A 118 3.28 10.77 6.40
C GLY A 118 3.62 11.25 4.99
N HIS A 119 4.17 10.39 4.12
CA HIS A 119 4.35 10.71 2.69
C HIS A 119 3.06 10.50 1.86
N LEU A 120 1.87 10.65 2.47
CA LEU A 120 0.54 10.50 1.85
C LEU A 120 -0.20 11.82 1.76
N ARG A 121 -0.92 12.03 0.66
CA ARG A 121 -1.87 13.14 0.50
C ARG A 121 -3.23 12.79 1.10
#